data_AF-A0A2W4RME8-F1
#
_entry.id   AF-A0A2W4RME8-F1
#
_cell.length_a   1.000
_cell.length_b   1.000
_cell.length_c   1.000
_cell.angle_alpha   90.00
_cell.angle_beta   90.00
_cell.angle_gamma   90.00
#
_symmetry.space_group_name_H-M   'P 1'
#
loop_
_entity.id
_entity.type
_entity.pdbx_description
1 polymer ?
#
loop_
_entity_poly.entity_id
_entity_poly.type
_entity_poly.pdbx_seq_one_letter_code
_entity_poly.pdbx_strand_id
1 'polypeptide(L)'
;MNDLSDAYPNQQQHTHHWKALNDLTAYPSQQQHTQAWEALARDIAATGGQIREASPSAGPAQPGELTIIGSGIESVGFLLGDEELIRAADAVFFCVSDPATVVWLKSIRPDAYDLYVLYDNSKVRYTTYMQMAEAMLHFVRQGKKVIAVYYGHPGIFVLPTHRAILIARREGYKAQMRPSVCALDCLCADLGVDPSQPGMQTHEATGISTFYLATKDTVEVDQAMLARLGLLKPGQTIRASSGPLREIGLYGVRERKAFKAYQQFQVPKDYFWQEDTVASRFIIAMRQDFSLRELYQHSPSLAVSEEVFPGLTKRERTLLIKRDSGSIQIAAKGVGIAKAENQAFLSALFTQKPLISQLLRLFRTTRLEDIPQALPDWSARQGFPVEWAKLRSDIDLTTRNNLFPWTGAYQTEDGRLLLLTGDAGKTKAKLFVNGHRLLNFTYRHGDLQWKAETPDGENGYLKTDIDIKGRRRLVGSIWPDGDAAPTKHGLVALEGEPGRQHVSEAVGRYVKSGSTGPETLAIEVAETTQRGRHIRVELR
;
A
#
# COMPACT_ATOMS: atom_id res chain seq x y z
N MET A 1 -34.74 -16.52 -40.68
CA MET A 1 -35.10 -17.24 -39.45
C MET A 1 -33.90 -18.06 -39.03
N ASN A 2 -33.09 -17.52 -38.11
CA ASN A 2 -32.15 -18.29 -37.32
C ASN A 2 -32.26 -17.74 -35.90
N ASP A 3 -32.47 -18.67 -34.99
CA ASP A 3 -32.84 -18.51 -33.59
C ASP A 3 -31.73 -17.79 -32.81
N LEU A 4 -32.09 -16.70 -32.12
CA LEU A 4 -31.21 -15.92 -31.23
C LEU A 4 -31.57 -16.18 -29.75
N SER A 5 -32.01 -17.40 -29.41
CA SER A 5 -32.51 -17.74 -28.08
C SER A 5 -31.44 -18.20 -27.07
N ASP A 6 -30.18 -18.42 -27.47
CA ASP A 6 -29.15 -19.00 -26.60
C ASP A 6 -28.12 -18.00 -25.98
N ALA A 7 -28.47 -16.71 -25.87
CA ALA A 7 -27.53 -15.68 -25.38
C ALA A 7 -27.81 -15.12 -23.96
N TYR A 8 -28.62 -15.79 -23.12
CA TYR A 8 -28.85 -15.36 -21.73
C TYR A 8 -28.70 -16.51 -20.73
N PRO A 9 -27.51 -16.73 -20.16
CA PRO A 9 -27.38 -17.55 -18.96
C PRO A 9 -27.98 -16.78 -17.76
N ASN A 10 -28.84 -17.45 -16.98
CA ASN A 10 -29.38 -17.03 -15.68
C ASN A 10 -30.48 -15.94 -15.62
N GLN A 11 -31.68 -16.22 -16.12
CA GLN A 11 -32.91 -15.51 -15.68
C GLN A 11 -33.33 -15.82 -14.23
N GLN A 12 -32.83 -16.89 -13.60
CA GLN A 12 -33.19 -17.25 -12.22
C GLN A 12 -32.47 -16.43 -11.13
N GLN A 13 -31.29 -15.85 -11.39
CA GLN A 13 -30.63 -14.96 -10.42
C GLN A 13 -31.22 -13.55 -10.43
N HIS A 14 -31.79 -13.10 -11.55
CA HIS A 14 -32.42 -11.79 -11.65
C HIS A 14 -33.74 -11.69 -10.88
N THR A 15 -34.45 -12.79 -10.62
CA THR A 15 -35.76 -12.76 -9.93
C THR A 15 -35.65 -12.62 -8.41
N HIS A 16 -34.49 -12.87 -7.80
CA HIS A 16 -34.31 -12.76 -6.35
C HIS A 16 -34.17 -11.33 -5.84
N HIS A 17 -33.53 -10.43 -6.60
CA HIS A 17 -33.33 -9.03 -6.17
C HIS A 17 -34.60 -8.18 -6.23
N TRP A 18 -35.44 -8.35 -7.26
CA TRP A 18 -36.69 -7.56 -7.41
C TRP A 18 -37.78 -7.97 -6.41
N LYS A 19 -37.82 -9.25 -6.01
CA LYS A 19 -38.77 -9.74 -5.00
C LYS A 19 -38.52 -9.10 -3.63
N ALA A 20 -37.26 -8.94 -3.23
CA ALA A 20 -36.92 -8.31 -1.95
C ALA A 20 -37.37 -6.84 -1.85
N LEU A 21 -37.39 -6.09 -2.97
CA LEU A 21 -37.90 -4.71 -3.01
C LEU A 21 -39.44 -4.64 -3.07
N ASN A 22 -40.12 -5.66 -3.59
CA ASN A 22 -41.58 -5.70 -3.68
C ASN A 22 -42.25 -6.37 -2.46
N ASP A 23 -41.52 -7.16 -1.68
CA ASP A 23 -41.99 -7.78 -0.41
C ASP A 23 -41.89 -6.83 0.79
N LEU A 24 -41.78 -5.51 0.57
CA LEU A 24 -41.67 -4.49 1.62
C LEU A 24 -43.01 -4.27 2.33
N THR A 25 -43.37 -5.21 3.21
CA THR A 25 -44.51 -5.09 4.13
C THR A 25 -44.29 -4.06 5.26
N ALA A 26 -43.08 -3.48 5.35
CA ALA A 26 -42.63 -2.65 6.46
C ALA A 26 -42.40 -1.15 6.11
N TYR A 27 -42.78 -0.67 4.93
CA TYR A 27 -42.62 0.75 4.59
C TYR A 27 -43.53 1.62 5.48
N PRO A 28 -43.01 2.67 6.14
CA PRO A 28 -43.80 3.45 7.08
C PRO A 28 -44.87 4.29 6.37
N SER A 29 -46.06 4.39 6.99
CA SER A 29 -47.08 5.32 6.53
C SER A 29 -46.73 6.76 6.90
N GLN A 30 -47.34 7.73 6.20
CA GLN A 30 -47.19 9.15 6.53
C GLN A 30 -47.58 9.45 7.99
N GLN A 31 -48.63 8.81 8.50
CA GLN A 31 -49.08 8.98 9.88
C GLN A 31 -48.03 8.49 10.88
N GLN A 32 -47.44 7.31 10.66
CA GLN A 32 -46.39 6.77 11.53
C GLN A 32 -45.16 7.70 11.54
N HIS A 33 -44.78 8.19 10.36
CA HIS A 33 -43.69 9.14 10.21
C HIS A 33 -43.94 10.46 10.97
N THR A 34 -45.14 11.05 10.84
CA THR A 34 -45.52 12.26 11.58
C THR A 34 -45.49 12.03 13.08
N GLN A 35 -46.08 10.93 13.57
CA GLN A 35 -46.12 10.61 15.00
C GLN A 35 -44.71 10.43 15.60
N ALA A 36 -43.81 9.78 14.87
CA ALA A 36 -42.42 9.62 15.30
C ALA A 36 -41.70 10.97 15.44
N TRP A 37 -41.87 11.87 14.46
CA TRP A 37 -41.26 13.20 14.51
C TRP A 37 -41.84 14.09 15.61
N GLU A 38 -43.15 14.07 15.82
CA GLU A 38 -43.79 14.82 16.90
C GLU A 38 -43.35 14.32 18.28
N ALA A 39 -43.17 13.00 18.45
CA ALA A 39 -42.63 12.43 19.67
C ALA A 39 -41.18 12.90 19.91
N LEU A 40 -40.31 12.76 18.91
CA LEU A 40 -38.93 13.23 19.00
C LEU A 40 -38.83 14.73 19.31
N ALA A 41 -39.66 15.55 18.67
CA ALA A 41 -39.68 16.99 18.91
C ALA A 41 -40.07 17.33 20.36
N ARG A 42 -41.06 16.62 20.94
CA ARG A 42 -41.42 16.78 22.36
C ARG A 42 -40.27 16.40 23.29
N ASP A 43 -39.58 15.30 23.00
CA ASP A 43 -38.46 14.81 23.83
C ASP A 43 -37.25 15.75 23.80
N ILE A 44 -36.93 16.31 22.62
CA ILE A 44 -35.90 17.34 22.47
C ILE A 44 -36.30 18.61 23.24
N ALA A 45 -37.55 19.05 23.12
CA ALA A 45 -38.05 20.24 23.83
C ALA A 45 -37.98 20.07 25.35
N ALA A 46 -38.29 18.87 25.88
CA ALA A 46 -38.23 18.56 27.30
C ALA A 46 -36.79 18.55 27.86
N THR A 47 -35.80 18.22 27.03
CA THR A 47 -34.38 18.12 27.44
C THR A 47 -33.56 19.37 27.13
N GLY A 48 -34.06 20.27 26.29
CA GLY A 48 -33.32 21.45 25.80
C GLY A 48 -32.73 22.36 26.89
N GLY A 49 -33.44 22.54 28.01
CA GLY A 49 -32.96 23.36 29.14
C GLY A 49 -31.77 22.76 29.90
N GLN A 50 -31.45 21.49 29.68
CA GLN A 50 -30.33 20.80 30.32
C GLN A 50 -29.03 20.87 29.50
N ILE A 51 -29.12 21.27 28.22
CA ILE A 51 -27.99 21.34 27.30
C ILE A 51 -27.14 22.58 27.63
N ARG A 52 -25.82 22.39 27.76
CA ARG A 52 -24.87 23.44 28.11
C ARG A 52 -23.88 23.67 26.96
N GLU A 53 -23.43 24.92 26.81
CA GLU A 53 -22.39 25.26 25.82
C GLU A 53 -20.98 24.88 26.26
N ALA A 54 -20.73 24.86 27.57
CA ALA A 54 -19.41 24.57 28.12
C ALA A 54 -19.04 23.10 27.89
N SER A 55 -17.76 22.85 27.59
CA SER A 55 -17.21 21.49 27.56
C SER A 55 -17.38 20.84 28.94
N PRO A 56 -17.88 19.60 29.01
CA PRO A 56 -18.04 18.93 30.29
C PRO A 56 -16.66 18.69 30.94
N SER A 57 -16.57 18.85 32.26
CA SER A 57 -15.34 18.61 33.03
C SER A 57 -15.00 17.12 33.16
N ALA A 58 -15.96 16.24 32.87
CA ALA A 58 -15.82 14.80 32.83
C ALA A 58 -16.38 14.26 31.50
N GLY A 59 -15.96 13.06 31.10
CA GLY A 59 -16.50 12.40 29.91
C GLY A 59 -18.00 12.10 30.02
N PRO A 60 -18.67 11.76 28.92
CA PRO A 60 -20.09 11.49 28.92
C PRO A 60 -20.43 10.28 29.79
N ALA A 61 -21.60 10.32 30.44
CA ALA A 61 -22.07 9.23 31.31
C ALA A 61 -22.35 7.91 30.56
N GLN A 62 -22.66 8.01 29.26
CA GLN A 62 -22.88 6.85 28.38
C GLN A 62 -22.10 7.02 27.06
N PRO A 63 -21.59 5.93 26.47
CA PRO A 63 -20.80 5.99 25.24
C PRO A 63 -21.71 6.12 24.00
N GLY A 64 -21.97 7.35 23.57
CA GLY A 64 -22.63 7.65 22.30
C GLY A 64 -21.66 7.82 21.13
N GLU A 65 -22.13 7.57 19.91
CA GLU A 65 -21.35 7.74 18.67
C GLU A 65 -22.18 8.39 17.56
N LEU A 66 -21.57 9.30 16.80
CA LEU A 66 -22.14 9.90 15.60
C LEU A 66 -21.27 9.62 14.37
N THR A 67 -21.80 8.93 13.37
CA THR A 67 -21.14 8.83 12.06
C THR A 67 -22.02 9.45 10.98
N ILE A 68 -21.48 10.43 10.27
CA ILE A 68 -22.16 11.10 9.15
C ILE A 68 -21.57 10.60 7.83
N ILE A 69 -22.42 10.14 6.93
CA ILE A 69 -22.07 9.61 5.62
C ILE A 69 -22.80 10.36 4.50
N GLY A 70 -22.31 10.21 3.26
CA GLY A 70 -22.91 10.79 2.07
C GLY A 70 -23.51 9.73 1.16
N SER A 71 -24.68 9.98 0.58
CA SER A 71 -25.30 9.08 -0.40
C SER A 71 -24.76 9.26 -1.83
N GLY A 72 -23.82 10.18 -2.04
CA GLY A 72 -23.47 10.61 -3.40
C GLY A 72 -24.54 11.50 -4.02
N ILE A 73 -24.30 11.94 -5.26
CA ILE A 73 -25.28 12.71 -6.06
C ILE A 73 -26.17 11.79 -6.90
N GLU A 74 -25.60 10.73 -7.47
CA GLU A 74 -26.39 9.68 -8.12
C GLU A 74 -27.23 8.90 -7.11
N SER A 75 -28.38 8.40 -7.55
CA SER A 75 -29.29 7.63 -6.70
C SER A 75 -28.58 6.40 -6.10
N VAL A 76 -28.66 6.26 -4.78
CA VAL A 76 -28.08 5.12 -4.04
C VAL A 76 -26.54 5.01 -4.22
N GLY A 77 -25.83 6.14 -4.34
CA GLY A 77 -24.37 6.22 -4.49
C GLY A 77 -23.54 5.93 -3.24
N PHE A 78 -23.96 4.98 -2.40
CA PHE A 78 -23.26 4.60 -1.16
C PHE A 78 -21.95 3.85 -1.42
N LEU A 79 -20.98 3.97 -0.52
CA LEU A 79 -19.71 3.25 -0.61
C LEU A 79 -19.81 1.86 0.01
N LEU A 80 -18.83 1.00 -0.32
CA LEU A 80 -18.71 -0.32 0.27
C LEU A 80 -18.65 -0.24 1.82
N GLY A 81 -19.62 -0.90 2.45
CA GLY A 81 -19.79 -0.97 3.92
C GLY A 81 -20.62 0.15 4.54
N ASP A 82 -21.22 1.06 3.75
CA ASP A 82 -22.13 2.10 4.28
C ASP A 82 -23.50 1.51 4.64
N GLU A 83 -24.02 0.56 3.86
CA GLU A 83 -25.27 -0.14 4.16
C GLU A 83 -25.21 -0.84 5.54
N GLU A 84 -24.11 -1.53 5.84
CA GLU A 84 -23.91 -2.18 7.13
C GLU A 84 -23.92 -1.17 8.29
N LEU A 85 -23.34 0.02 8.10
CA LEU A 85 -23.44 1.08 9.10
C LEU A 85 -24.89 1.50 9.34
N ILE A 86 -25.66 1.70 8.27
CA ILE A 86 -27.06 2.11 8.35
C ILE A 86 -27.90 1.03 9.06
N ARG A 87 -27.67 -0.25 8.75
CA ARG A 87 -28.37 -1.38 9.38
C ARG A 87 -28.03 -1.53 10.86
N ALA A 88 -26.75 -1.42 11.22
CA ALA A 88 -26.27 -1.64 12.58
C ALA A 88 -26.50 -0.45 13.54
N ALA A 89 -26.93 0.71 13.05
CA ALA A 89 -27.15 1.91 13.86
C ALA A 89 -28.36 1.77 14.80
N ASP A 90 -28.29 2.36 15.99
CA ASP A 90 -29.45 2.46 16.87
C ASP A 90 -30.47 3.47 16.34
N ALA A 91 -30.01 4.57 15.74
CA ALA A 91 -30.86 5.60 15.14
C ALA A 91 -30.27 6.09 13.81
N VAL A 92 -31.15 6.29 12.82
CA VAL A 92 -30.77 6.78 11.50
C VAL A 92 -31.51 8.05 11.18
N PHE A 93 -30.78 9.06 10.72
CA PHE A 93 -31.31 10.29 10.17
C PHE A 93 -30.90 10.41 8.71
N PHE A 94 -31.72 11.05 7.88
CA PHE A 94 -31.32 11.36 6.52
C PHE A 94 -31.84 12.73 6.06
N CYS A 95 -31.07 13.40 5.21
CA CYS A 95 -31.46 14.60 4.49
C CYS A 95 -31.10 14.39 3.02
N VAL A 96 -31.96 13.68 2.29
CA VAL A 96 -31.81 13.36 0.87
C VAL A 96 -33.09 13.74 0.13
N SER A 97 -32.98 14.24 -1.09
CA SER A 97 -34.14 14.65 -1.90
C SER A 97 -34.50 13.66 -3.02
N ASP A 98 -33.62 12.71 -3.33
CA ASP A 98 -33.84 11.70 -4.36
C ASP A 98 -34.85 10.62 -3.87
N PRO A 99 -36.01 10.44 -4.53
CA PRO A 99 -37.03 9.49 -4.09
C PRO A 99 -36.56 8.03 -4.03
N ALA A 100 -35.70 7.60 -4.97
CA ALA A 100 -35.22 6.22 -4.98
C ALA A 100 -34.33 5.94 -3.76
N THR A 101 -33.45 6.88 -3.41
CA THR A 101 -32.62 6.82 -2.20
C THR A 101 -33.47 6.83 -0.93
N VAL A 102 -34.53 7.65 -0.87
CA VAL A 102 -35.48 7.64 0.27
C VAL A 102 -36.16 6.28 0.40
N VAL A 103 -36.68 5.72 -0.70
CA VAL A 103 -37.37 4.43 -0.69
C VAL A 103 -36.41 3.32 -0.23
N TRP A 104 -35.19 3.32 -0.74
CA TRP A 104 -34.16 2.36 -0.32
C TRP A 104 -33.78 2.51 1.15
N LEU A 105 -33.56 3.73 1.66
CA LEU A 105 -33.25 3.95 3.08
C LEU A 105 -34.39 3.45 3.98
N LYS A 106 -35.62 3.77 3.62
CA LYS A 106 -36.81 3.35 4.37
C LYS A 106 -37.11 1.86 4.25
N SER A 107 -36.66 1.19 3.19
CA SER A 107 -36.81 -0.26 3.05
C SER A 107 -35.91 -1.02 4.03
N ILE A 108 -34.70 -0.52 4.29
CA ILE A 108 -33.74 -1.13 5.22
C ILE A 108 -33.86 -0.59 6.65
N ARG A 109 -34.36 0.63 6.81
CA ARG A 109 -34.59 1.33 8.08
C ARG A 109 -35.92 2.10 8.06
N PRO A 110 -37.06 1.39 8.24
CA PRO A 110 -38.38 2.03 8.30
C PRO A 110 -38.50 3.14 9.36
N ASP A 111 -37.74 3.00 10.44
CA ASP A 111 -37.65 3.89 11.60
C ASP A 111 -36.72 5.09 11.38
N ALA A 112 -36.05 5.22 10.23
CA ALA A 112 -35.15 6.34 9.95
C ALA A 112 -35.89 7.70 9.91
N TYR A 113 -35.30 8.75 10.46
CA TYR A 113 -35.89 10.08 10.53
C TYR A 113 -35.51 10.94 9.30
N ASP A 114 -36.51 11.41 8.55
CA ASP A 114 -36.31 12.36 7.46
C ASP A 114 -36.15 13.79 8.00
N LEU A 115 -34.92 14.29 8.00
CA LEU A 115 -34.56 15.64 8.42
C LEU A 115 -35.19 16.73 7.52
N TYR A 116 -35.63 16.38 6.30
CA TYR A 116 -36.25 17.34 5.38
C TYR A 116 -37.57 17.91 5.93
N VAL A 117 -38.24 17.20 6.85
CA VAL A 117 -39.40 17.66 7.62
C VAL A 117 -39.13 18.97 8.37
N LEU A 118 -37.86 19.23 8.72
CA LEU A 118 -37.47 20.42 9.45
C LEU A 118 -37.33 21.66 8.55
N TYR A 119 -37.50 21.56 7.23
CA TYR A 119 -37.60 22.76 6.39
C TYR A 119 -39.00 23.37 6.44
N ASP A 120 -39.07 24.69 6.33
CA ASP A 120 -40.32 25.43 6.19
C ASP A 120 -40.06 26.72 5.40
N ASN A 121 -41.01 27.11 4.54
CA ASN A 121 -40.87 28.30 3.68
C ASN A 121 -40.80 29.63 4.47
N SER A 122 -41.33 29.65 5.69
CA SER A 122 -41.30 30.81 6.59
C SER A 122 -40.08 30.85 7.52
N LYS A 123 -39.23 29.81 7.48
CA LYS A 123 -38.13 29.61 8.42
C LYS A 123 -36.77 29.80 7.76
N VAL A 124 -35.92 30.61 8.39
CA VAL A 124 -34.52 30.76 7.95
C VAL A 124 -33.77 29.44 8.08
N ARG A 125 -32.96 29.10 7.07
CA ARG A 125 -32.26 27.80 6.99
C ARG A 125 -31.35 27.54 8.19
N TYR A 126 -30.74 28.59 8.77
CA TYR A 126 -29.91 28.46 9.97
C TYR A 126 -30.65 27.76 11.11
N THR A 127 -31.92 28.13 11.36
CA THR A 127 -32.73 27.49 12.40
C THR A 127 -32.97 26.02 12.10
N THR A 128 -33.29 25.66 10.86
CA THR A 128 -33.40 24.25 10.42
C THR A 128 -32.10 23.50 10.68
N TYR A 129 -30.95 24.08 10.37
CA TYR A 129 -29.65 23.43 10.61
C TYR A 129 -29.35 23.19 12.09
N MET A 130 -29.78 24.09 12.98
CA MET A 130 -29.67 23.88 14.42
C MET A 130 -30.55 22.70 14.87
N GLN A 131 -31.78 22.64 14.36
CA GLN A 131 -32.73 21.57 14.66
C GLN A 131 -32.23 20.21 14.16
N MET A 132 -31.68 20.15 12.95
CA MET A 132 -31.08 18.93 12.39
C MET A 132 -29.92 18.42 13.26
N ALA A 133 -29.01 19.30 13.63
CA ALA A 133 -27.87 18.94 14.49
C ALA A 133 -28.35 18.40 15.84
N GLU A 134 -29.30 19.08 16.46
CA GLU A 134 -29.83 18.69 17.78
C GLU A 134 -30.62 17.36 17.73
N ALA A 135 -31.40 17.11 16.67
CA ALA A 135 -32.11 15.85 16.50
C ALA A 135 -31.17 14.65 16.50
N MET A 136 -30.01 14.77 15.83
CA MET A 136 -28.98 13.74 15.84
C MET A 136 -28.33 13.61 17.23
N LEU A 137 -27.93 14.73 17.83
CA LEU A 137 -27.22 14.77 19.12
C LEU A 137 -28.08 14.26 20.28
N HIS A 138 -29.39 14.42 20.22
CA HIS A 138 -30.32 13.92 21.22
C HIS A 138 -30.13 12.42 21.48
N PHE A 139 -30.06 11.61 20.42
CA PHE A 139 -29.81 10.17 20.54
C PHE A 139 -28.37 9.85 20.93
N VAL A 140 -27.38 10.60 20.41
CA VAL A 140 -25.97 10.43 20.81
C VAL A 140 -25.82 10.58 22.33
N ARG A 141 -26.47 11.59 22.92
CA ARG A 141 -26.42 11.84 24.37
C ARG A 141 -27.06 10.74 25.21
N GLN A 142 -27.92 9.92 24.61
CA GLN A 142 -28.53 8.73 25.21
C GLN A 142 -27.69 7.45 24.99
N GLY A 143 -26.42 7.59 24.62
CA GLY A 143 -25.52 6.45 24.42
C GLY A 143 -25.79 5.65 23.15
N LYS A 144 -26.50 6.23 22.17
CA LYS A 144 -26.83 5.54 20.91
C LYS A 144 -25.74 5.71 19.85
N LYS A 145 -25.60 4.70 18.99
CA LYS A 145 -24.87 4.75 17.72
C LYS A 145 -25.77 5.38 16.66
N VAL A 146 -25.49 6.62 16.29
CA VAL A 146 -26.29 7.41 15.34
C VAL A 146 -25.60 7.48 13.99
N ILE A 147 -26.34 7.15 12.93
CA ILE A 147 -25.93 7.37 11.54
C ILE A 147 -26.77 8.48 10.93
N ALA A 148 -26.11 9.43 10.26
CA ALA A 148 -26.79 10.46 9.49
C ALA A 148 -26.34 10.44 8.03
N VAL A 149 -27.30 10.42 7.11
CA VAL A 149 -27.08 10.39 5.67
C VAL A 149 -27.44 11.73 5.05
N TYR A 150 -26.52 12.34 4.31
CA TYR A 150 -26.80 13.55 3.52
C TYR A 150 -26.52 13.28 2.05
N TYR A 151 -27.24 13.95 1.14
CA TYR A 151 -26.92 13.87 -0.28
C TYR A 151 -25.52 14.45 -0.58
N GLY A 152 -24.87 13.93 -1.62
CA GLY A 152 -23.52 14.32 -1.99
C GLY A 152 -22.48 13.95 -0.94
N HIS A 153 -21.49 14.83 -0.74
CA HIS A 153 -20.52 14.70 0.35
C HIS A 153 -21.00 15.48 1.58
N PRO A 154 -21.07 14.87 2.78
CA PRO A 154 -21.63 15.48 3.98
C PRO A 154 -20.80 16.63 4.58
N GLY A 155 -19.72 17.05 3.90
CA GLY A 155 -18.77 18.04 4.37
C GLY A 155 -18.56 19.20 3.40
N ILE A 156 -19.17 19.13 2.22
CA ILE A 156 -19.01 20.09 1.12
C ILE A 156 -20.33 20.86 1.01
N PHE A 157 -20.35 22.13 1.45
CA PHE A 157 -21.54 23.00 1.52
C PHE A 157 -22.67 22.53 2.44
N VAL A 158 -22.36 21.86 3.57
CA VAL A 158 -23.37 21.36 4.53
C VAL A 158 -23.06 21.81 5.95
N LEU A 159 -23.78 22.80 6.49
CA LEU A 159 -23.58 23.30 7.86
C LEU A 159 -23.97 22.32 8.99
N PRO A 160 -25.15 21.65 8.99
CA PRO A 160 -25.63 20.90 10.16
C PRO A 160 -24.72 19.73 10.54
N THR A 161 -24.05 19.12 9.56
CA THR A 161 -23.13 17.98 9.76
C THR A 161 -21.87 18.38 10.51
N HIS A 162 -21.20 19.46 10.07
CA HIS A 162 -20.04 20.03 10.75
C HIS A 162 -20.36 20.43 12.18
N ARG A 163 -21.51 21.10 12.37
CA ARG A 163 -21.98 21.50 13.70
C ARG A 163 -22.16 20.29 14.62
N ALA A 164 -22.89 19.28 14.18
CA ALA A 164 -23.17 18.10 15.00
C ALA A 164 -21.88 17.37 15.41
N ILE A 165 -20.92 17.22 14.50
CA ILE A 165 -19.62 16.61 14.81
C ILE A 165 -18.83 17.44 15.82
N LEU A 166 -18.77 18.76 15.65
CA LEU A 166 -18.05 19.63 16.58
C LEU A 166 -18.65 19.56 17.99
N ILE A 167 -19.99 19.58 18.10
CA ILE A 167 -20.67 19.47 19.40
C ILE A 167 -20.46 18.09 20.01
N ALA A 168 -20.66 17.00 19.26
CA ALA A 168 -20.46 15.64 19.75
C ALA A 168 -19.04 15.44 20.30
N ARG A 169 -18.01 15.92 19.58
CA ARG A 169 -16.62 15.86 20.04
C ARG A 169 -16.38 16.73 21.26
N ARG A 170 -16.93 17.95 21.30
CA ARG A 170 -16.83 18.85 22.45
C ARG A 170 -17.42 18.21 23.71
N GLU A 171 -18.50 17.45 23.57
CA GLU A 171 -19.17 16.73 24.65
C GLU A 171 -18.51 15.38 24.99
N GLY A 172 -17.42 15.02 24.31
CA GLY A 172 -16.63 13.80 24.58
C GLY A 172 -17.15 12.54 23.89
N TYR A 173 -18.09 12.65 22.95
CA TYR A 173 -18.57 11.52 22.14
C TYR A 173 -17.66 11.24 20.94
N LYS A 174 -17.67 9.99 20.48
CA LYS A 174 -17.02 9.62 19.23
C LYS A 174 -17.82 10.20 18.07
N ALA A 175 -17.16 10.97 17.19
CA ALA A 175 -17.83 11.49 16.00
C ALA A 175 -16.93 11.50 14.76
N GLN A 176 -17.46 10.99 13.65
CA GLN A 176 -16.75 10.85 12.38
C GLN A 176 -17.61 11.34 11.20
N MET A 177 -16.96 11.98 10.23
CA MET A 177 -17.52 12.21 8.89
C MET A 177 -16.81 11.27 7.91
N ARG A 178 -17.57 10.58 7.06
CA ARG A 178 -17.02 9.78 5.96
C ARG A 178 -17.15 10.55 4.64
N PRO A 179 -16.11 10.58 3.79
CA PRO A 179 -16.19 11.21 2.49
C PRO A 179 -17.11 10.43 1.55
N SER A 180 -17.68 11.14 0.57
CA SER A 180 -18.50 10.59 -0.51
C SER A 180 -18.41 11.49 -1.75
N VAL A 181 -19.01 11.08 -2.86
CA VAL A 181 -19.03 11.82 -4.12
C VAL A 181 -19.87 13.10 -3.98
N CYS A 182 -19.32 14.26 -4.30
CA CYS A 182 -20.02 15.54 -4.27
C CYS A 182 -20.38 16.05 -5.69
N ALA A 183 -21.18 17.12 -5.77
CA ALA A 183 -21.54 17.74 -7.04
C ALA A 183 -20.34 18.27 -7.83
N LEU A 184 -19.25 18.65 -7.15
CA LEU A 184 -18.01 19.05 -7.81
C LEU A 184 -17.34 17.87 -8.52
N ASP A 185 -17.35 16.67 -7.91
CA ASP A 185 -16.80 15.46 -8.52
C ASP A 185 -17.59 15.10 -9.78
N CYS A 186 -18.93 15.14 -9.72
CA CYS A 186 -19.80 14.93 -10.88
C CYS A 186 -19.55 15.95 -11.98
N LEU A 187 -19.46 17.24 -11.63
CA LEU A 187 -19.14 18.31 -12.59
C LEU A 187 -17.82 18.05 -13.32
N CYS A 188 -16.79 17.61 -12.59
CA CYS A 188 -15.49 17.30 -13.19
C CYS A 188 -15.60 16.14 -14.19
N ALA A 189 -16.30 15.06 -13.81
CA ALA A 189 -16.52 13.91 -14.66
C ALA A 189 -17.36 14.25 -15.91
N ASP A 190 -18.49 14.92 -15.71
CA ASP A 190 -19.47 15.21 -16.77
C ASP A 190 -18.94 16.22 -17.80
N LEU A 191 -18.15 17.20 -17.35
CA LEU A 191 -17.54 18.20 -18.23
C LEU A 191 -16.16 17.77 -18.76
N GLY A 192 -15.61 16.65 -18.28
CA GLY A 192 -14.26 16.19 -18.64
C GLY A 192 -13.16 17.16 -18.22
N VAL A 193 -13.35 17.88 -17.09
CA VAL A 193 -12.39 18.87 -16.59
C VAL A 193 -11.57 18.29 -15.44
N ASP A 194 -10.26 18.54 -15.48
CA ASP A 194 -9.32 18.12 -14.43
C ASP A 194 -8.99 19.34 -13.54
N PRO A 195 -9.31 19.32 -12.23
CA PRO A 195 -9.02 20.42 -11.32
C PRO A 195 -7.53 20.82 -11.26
N SER A 196 -6.61 19.93 -11.65
CA SER A 196 -5.18 20.21 -11.69
C SER A 196 -4.72 21.02 -12.91
N GLN A 197 -5.58 21.17 -13.94
CA GLN A 197 -5.22 21.79 -15.22
C GLN A 197 -6.28 22.83 -15.65
N PRO A 198 -6.00 24.14 -15.53
CA PRO A 198 -4.80 24.80 -14.99
C PRO A 198 -4.88 25.11 -13.48
N GLY A 199 -5.79 24.45 -12.76
CA GLY A 199 -6.18 24.82 -11.40
C GLY A 199 -7.68 25.12 -11.34
N MET A 200 -8.26 25.01 -10.15
CA MET A 200 -9.69 25.24 -9.94
C MET A 200 -9.91 26.06 -8.67
N GLN A 201 -10.86 26.99 -8.74
CA GLN A 201 -11.34 27.73 -7.58
C GLN A 201 -12.81 27.39 -7.36
N THR A 202 -13.15 27.11 -6.10
CA THR A 202 -14.50 26.73 -5.69
C THR A 202 -15.00 27.73 -4.67
N HIS A 203 -16.14 28.35 -4.95
CA HIS A 203 -16.75 29.40 -4.12
C HIS A 203 -18.22 29.10 -3.87
N GLU A 204 -18.77 29.65 -2.78
CA GLU A 204 -20.22 29.65 -2.54
C GLU A 204 -20.87 30.80 -3.31
N ALA A 205 -22.05 30.55 -3.88
CA ALA A 205 -22.88 31.57 -4.50
C ALA A 205 -24.34 31.36 -4.07
N THR A 206 -24.94 32.39 -3.48
CA THR A 206 -26.33 32.32 -3.01
C THR A 206 -27.29 32.32 -4.20
N GLY A 207 -28.22 31.34 -4.23
CA GLY A 207 -29.34 31.31 -5.18
C GLY A 207 -29.12 30.49 -6.46
N ILE A 208 -27.99 29.80 -6.61
CA ILE A 208 -27.71 28.89 -7.73
C ILE A 208 -27.21 27.56 -7.16
N SER A 209 -27.52 26.43 -7.82
CA SER A 209 -27.09 25.10 -7.36
C SER A 209 -25.59 24.87 -7.58
N THR A 210 -25.13 24.83 -8.83
CA THR A 210 -23.71 24.66 -9.19
C THR A 210 -23.54 25.13 -10.63
N PHE A 211 -22.46 25.86 -10.94
CA PHE A 211 -22.10 26.22 -12.31
C PHE A 211 -20.58 26.26 -12.49
N TYR A 212 -20.12 26.09 -13.73
CA TYR A 212 -18.71 26.08 -14.10
C TYR A 212 -18.38 27.30 -14.97
N LEU A 213 -17.28 27.97 -14.66
CA LEU A 213 -16.69 29.01 -15.51
C LEU A 213 -15.36 28.50 -16.06
N ALA A 214 -15.32 28.26 -17.37
CA ALA A 214 -14.11 27.81 -18.05
C ALA A 214 -13.03 28.90 -18.04
N THR A 215 -11.76 28.47 -18.00
CA THR A 215 -10.63 29.39 -18.09
C THR A 215 -10.59 30.07 -19.45
N LYS A 216 -10.55 31.41 -19.43
CA LYS A 216 -10.50 32.24 -20.62
C LYS A 216 -9.08 32.41 -21.15
N ASP A 217 -8.15 32.74 -20.25
CA ASP A 217 -6.80 33.16 -20.60
C ASP A 217 -5.76 32.19 -20.04
N THR A 218 -4.64 32.03 -20.75
CA THR A 218 -3.48 31.28 -20.29
C THR A 218 -2.55 32.19 -19.48
N VAL A 219 -2.03 31.70 -18.35
CA VAL A 219 -0.94 32.37 -17.63
C VAL A 219 0.41 31.97 -18.22
N GLU A 220 1.31 32.94 -18.43
CA GLU A 220 2.66 32.68 -18.90
C GLU A 220 3.51 31.95 -17.84
N VAL A 221 4.41 31.10 -18.32
CA VAL A 221 5.31 30.33 -17.44
C VAL A 221 6.45 31.21 -16.93
N ASP A 222 6.67 31.19 -15.61
CA ASP A 222 7.81 31.86 -14.98
C ASP A 222 9.12 31.12 -15.31
N GLN A 223 9.94 31.73 -16.17
CA GLN A 223 11.20 31.15 -16.62
C GLN A 223 12.24 31.04 -15.49
N ALA A 224 12.27 32.02 -14.58
CA ALA A 224 13.21 32.02 -13.46
C ALA A 224 12.90 30.86 -12.51
N MET A 225 11.61 30.57 -12.29
CA MET A 225 11.20 29.40 -11.52
C MET A 225 11.60 28.09 -12.20
N LEU A 226 11.37 27.95 -13.52
CA LEU A 226 11.79 26.74 -14.24
C LEU A 226 13.31 26.50 -14.16
N ALA A 227 14.11 27.56 -14.28
CA ALA A 227 15.57 27.46 -14.14
C ALA A 227 15.97 26.98 -12.74
N ARG A 228 15.34 27.53 -11.69
CA ARG A 228 15.57 27.11 -10.29
C ARG A 228 15.19 25.65 -10.03
N LEU A 229 14.14 25.16 -10.68
CA LEU A 229 13.71 23.75 -10.60
C LEU A 229 14.54 22.80 -11.48
N GLY A 230 15.49 23.32 -12.26
CA GLY A 230 16.28 22.52 -13.21
C GLY A 230 15.47 22.00 -14.41
N LEU A 231 14.28 22.55 -14.65
CA LEU A 231 13.39 22.16 -15.75
C LEU A 231 13.68 22.91 -17.05
N LEU A 232 14.48 24.00 -16.98
CA LEU A 232 14.93 24.76 -18.15
C LEU A 232 16.46 24.74 -18.22
N LYS A 233 17.01 24.20 -19.32
CA LYS A 233 18.44 24.26 -19.60
C LYS A 233 18.82 25.63 -20.19
N PRO A 234 20.07 26.10 -20.00
CA PRO A 234 20.55 27.32 -20.66
C PRO A 234 20.33 27.28 -22.17
N GLY A 235 19.70 28.31 -22.72
CA GLY A 235 19.42 28.44 -24.17
C GLY A 235 18.17 27.69 -24.67
N GLN A 236 17.44 26.98 -23.81
CA GLN A 236 16.19 26.31 -24.19
C GLN A 236 15.02 27.31 -24.23
N THR A 237 14.26 27.36 -25.32
CA THR A 237 13.04 28.16 -25.43
C THR A 237 11.84 27.43 -24.86
N ILE A 238 10.98 28.13 -24.12
CA ILE A 238 9.71 27.59 -23.63
C ILE A 238 8.70 27.59 -24.77
N ARG A 239 7.94 26.50 -24.89
CA ARG A 239 6.83 26.42 -25.84
C ARG A 239 5.65 27.23 -25.31
N ALA A 240 5.18 28.20 -26.07
CA ALA A 240 3.95 28.94 -25.76
C ALA A 240 2.74 27.98 -25.71
N SER A 241 1.81 28.25 -24.79
CA SER A 241 0.56 27.51 -24.76
C SER A 241 -0.26 27.79 -26.01
N SER A 242 -0.95 26.77 -26.54
CA SER A 242 -1.86 26.91 -27.67
C SER A 242 -3.27 27.37 -27.27
N GLY A 243 -3.53 27.49 -25.96
CA GLY A 243 -4.83 27.89 -25.41
C GLY A 243 -4.87 27.78 -23.88
N PRO A 244 -6.00 28.17 -23.26
CA PRO A 244 -6.17 28.11 -21.80
C PRO A 244 -6.31 26.67 -21.30
N LEU A 245 -6.81 25.76 -22.15
CA LEU A 245 -6.91 24.34 -21.88
C LEU A 245 -5.91 23.56 -22.71
N ARG A 246 -5.39 22.47 -22.13
CA ARG A 246 -4.43 21.59 -22.79
C ARG A 246 -5.15 20.64 -23.74
N GLU A 247 -4.77 20.66 -25.01
CA GLU A 247 -5.27 19.69 -26.00
C GLU A 247 -4.59 18.33 -25.80
N ILE A 248 -5.35 17.33 -25.35
CA ILE A 248 -4.85 15.97 -25.03
C ILE A 248 -5.49 14.87 -25.89
N GLY A 249 -6.51 15.18 -26.69
CA GLY A 249 -7.25 14.20 -27.49
C GLY A 249 -6.62 13.86 -28.85
N LEU A 250 -5.53 14.54 -29.23
CA LEU A 250 -4.93 14.39 -30.56
C LEU A 250 -3.70 13.47 -30.57
N TYR A 251 -3.60 12.63 -31.60
CA TYR A 251 -2.46 11.73 -31.82
C TYR A 251 -1.37 12.37 -32.67
N GLY A 252 -0.48 13.12 -32.00
CA GLY A 252 0.71 13.72 -32.58
C GLY A 252 1.87 12.74 -32.78
N VAL A 253 3.04 13.29 -33.13
CA VAL A 253 4.27 12.51 -33.34
C VAL A 253 4.73 11.80 -32.06
N ARG A 254 4.56 12.45 -30.90
CA ARG A 254 4.96 11.91 -29.59
C ARG A 254 4.10 10.72 -29.20
N GLU A 255 2.79 10.83 -29.38
CA GLU A 255 1.81 9.79 -29.06
C GLU A 255 2.01 8.58 -29.98
N ARG A 256 2.25 8.80 -31.28
CA ARG A 256 2.59 7.71 -32.22
C ARG A 256 3.89 6.98 -31.85
N LYS A 257 4.87 7.67 -31.26
CA LYS A 257 6.09 7.04 -30.75
C LYS A 257 5.78 6.10 -29.59
N ALA A 258 4.85 6.46 -28.70
CA ALA A 258 4.41 5.58 -27.62
C ALA A 258 3.77 4.28 -28.16
N PHE A 259 2.99 4.35 -29.24
CA PHE A 259 2.43 3.16 -29.88
C PHE A 259 3.51 2.24 -30.46
N LYS A 260 4.52 2.80 -31.11
CA LYS A 260 5.65 2.01 -31.61
C LYS A 260 6.41 1.31 -30.48
N ALA A 261 6.49 1.92 -29.30
CA ALA A 261 7.16 1.32 -28.14
C ALA A 261 6.49 0.00 -27.67
N TYR A 262 5.20 -0.22 -27.95
CA TYR A 262 4.54 -1.49 -27.63
C TYR A 262 5.11 -2.70 -28.38
N GLN A 263 5.76 -2.51 -29.54
CA GLN A 263 6.40 -3.61 -30.28
C GLN A 263 7.51 -4.30 -29.47
N GLN A 264 8.12 -3.59 -28.53
CA GLN A 264 9.21 -4.07 -27.69
C GLN A 264 8.81 -4.14 -26.22
N PHE A 265 7.52 -3.91 -25.90
CA PHE A 265 7.08 -3.89 -24.52
C PHE A 265 7.20 -5.28 -23.89
N GLN A 266 7.90 -5.33 -22.77
CA GLN A 266 7.90 -6.45 -21.84
C GLN A 266 7.54 -5.88 -20.47
N VAL A 267 6.80 -6.65 -19.68
CA VAL A 267 6.46 -6.27 -18.30
C VAL A 267 7.78 -6.02 -17.54
N PRO A 268 7.94 -4.84 -16.89
CA PRO A 268 9.17 -4.53 -16.16
C PRO A 268 9.50 -5.60 -15.11
N LYS A 269 10.79 -5.89 -14.92
CA LYS A 269 11.24 -6.94 -13.98
C LYS A 269 10.90 -6.62 -12.52
N ASP A 270 10.75 -5.34 -12.20
CA ASP A 270 10.38 -4.80 -10.90
C ASP A 270 8.87 -4.57 -10.75
N TYR A 271 8.06 -4.92 -11.77
CA TYR A 271 6.62 -4.91 -11.66
C TYR A 271 6.15 -6.00 -10.69
N PHE A 272 5.39 -5.59 -9.67
CA PHE A 272 4.81 -6.50 -8.70
C PHE A 272 3.38 -6.86 -9.09
N TRP A 273 3.15 -8.11 -9.51
CA TRP A 273 1.80 -8.64 -9.70
C TRP A 273 1.15 -8.92 -8.34
N GLN A 274 -0.06 -8.39 -8.13
CA GLN A 274 -0.81 -8.60 -6.88
C GLN A 274 -1.52 -9.95 -6.92
N GLU A 275 -1.05 -10.90 -6.11
CA GLU A 275 -1.69 -12.19 -5.91
C GLU A 275 -2.97 -12.06 -5.07
N ASP A 276 -3.91 -12.97 -5.26
CA ASP A 276 -5.08 -13.11 -4.39
C ASP A 276 -4.67 -13.74 -3.06
N THR A 277 -4.34 -12.89 -2.08
CA THR A 277 -3.91 -13.32 -0.74
C THR A 277 -5.08 -13.32 0.24
N VAL A 278 -5.04 -14.25 1.20
CA VAL A 278 -6.04 -14.31 2.28
C VAL A 278 -5.98 -13.04 3.12
N ALA A 279 -4.80 -12.45 3.30
CA ALA A 279 -4.66 -11.14 3.94
C ALA A 279 -5.40 -10.01 3.20
N SER A 280 -5.40 -10.00 1.86
CA SER A 280 -6.17 -9.01 1.09
C SER A 280 -7.68 -9.20 1.28
N ARG A 281 -8.15 -10.45 1.25
CA ARG A 281 -9.55 -10.77 1.52
C ARG A 281 -9.97 -10.39 2.94
N PHE A 282 -9.10 -10.57 3.94
CA PHE A 282 -9.32 -10.10 5.31
C PHE A 282 -9.52 -8.58 5.37
N ILE A 283 -8.69 -7.80 4.66
CA ILE A 283 -8.81 -6.33 4.61
C ILE A 283 -10.11 -5.90 3.93
N ILE A 284 -10.52 -6.58 2.85
CA ILE A 284 -11.80 -6.34 2.17
C ILE A 284 -12.96 -6.67 3.11
N ALA A 285 -12.91 -7.83 3.78
CA ALA A 285 -13.93 -8.26 4.72
C ALA A 285 -14.12 -7.26 5.87
N MET A 286 -13.02 -6.73 6.43
CA MET A 286 -13.10 -5.67 7.45
C MET A 286 -13.82 -4.40 6.96
N ARG A 287 -13.90 -4.15 5.64
CA ARG A 287 -14.65 -3.02 5.09
C ARG A 287 -16.16 -3.26 5.13
N GLN A 288 -16.60 -4.51 5.03
CA GLN A 288 -18.00 -4.90 4.91
C GLN A 288 -18.58 -5.45 6.23
N ASP A 289 -17.74 -6.00 7.10
CA ASP A 289 -18.13 -6.59 8.38
C ASP A 289 -17.68 -5.69 9.54
N PHE A 290 -18.65 -5.06 10.20
CA PHE A 290 -18.40 -4.20 11.36
C PHE A 290 -17.91 -5.00 12.57
N SER A 291 -18.46 -6.20 12.80
CA SER A 291 -18.09 -7.07 13.92
C SER A 291 -16.64 -7.51 13.80
N LEU A 292 -16.20 -7.89 12.60
CA LEU A 292 -14.81 -8.24 12.33
C LEU A 292 -13.87 -7.05 12.54
N ARG A 293 -14.28 -5.84 12.11
CA ARG A 293 -13.50 -4.61 12.31
C ARG A 293 -13.36 -4.25 13.78
N GLU A 294 -14.45 -4.29 14.54
CA GLU A 294 -14.46 -4.02 15.98
C GLU A 294 -13.61 -5.07 16.71
N LEU A 295 -13.76 -6.35 16.36
CA LEU A 295 -12.93 -7.42 16.91
C LEU A 295 -11.45 -7.21 16.60
N TYR A 296 -11.09 -6.80 15.38
CA TYR A 296 -9.69 -6.51 15.03
C TYR A 296 -9.13 -5.27 15.74
N GLN A 297 -9.98 -4.29 16.03
CA GLN A 297 -9.62 -3.11 16.81
C GLN A 297 -9.28 -3.46 18.27
N HIS A 298 -10.06 -4.35 18.90
CA HIS A 298 -9.91 -4.69 20.31
C HIS A 298 -9.03 -5.92 20.58
N SER A 299 -9.13 -6.94 19.72
CA SER A 299 -8.50 -8.26 19.87
C SER A 299 -7.91 -8.73 18.52
N PRO A 300 -6.87 -8.06 18.00
CA PRO A 300 -6.32 -8.36 16.67
C PRO A 300 -5.87 -9.81 16.48
N SER A 301 -5.31 -10.44 17.52
CA SER A 301 -4.88 -11.84 17.48
C SER A 301 -6.04 -12.82 17.29
N LEU A 302 -7.21 -12.51 17.86
CA LEU A 302 -8.42 -13.32 17.73
C LEU A 302 -9.06 -13.08 16.36
N ALA A 303 -9.14 -11.83 15.90
CA ALA A 303 -9.72 -11.50 14.60
C ALA A 303 -9.01 -12.19 13.42
N VAL A 304 -7.69 -12.39 13.51
CA VAL A 304 -6.91 -13.09 12.48
C VAL A 304 -6.70 -14.58 12.78
N SER A 305 -7.38 -15.13 13.78
CA SER A 305 -7.26 -16.54 14.14
C SER A 305 -7.90 -17.45 13.09
N GLU A 306 -7.54 -18.74 13.11
CA GLU A 306 -8.12 -19.72 12.19
C GLU A 306 -9.64 -19.91 12.41
N GLU A 307 -10.10 -19.67 13.64
CA GLU A 307 -11.51 -19.77 14.02
C GLU A 307 -12.35 -18.64 13.42
N VAL A 308 -11.83 -17.41 13.45
CA VAL A 308 -12.56 -16.21 12.98
C VAL A 308 -12.36 -15.96 11.49
N PHE A 309 -11.13 -16.09 11.01
CA PHE A 309 -10.80 -15.85 9.61
C PHE A 309 -9.84 -16.92 9.08
N PRO A 310 -10.37 -18.07 8.62
CA PRO A 310 -9.57 -19.22 8.23
C PRO A 310 -8.70 -18.94 7.00
N GLY A 311 -7.60 -19.69 6.89
CA GLY A 311 -6.70 -19.66 5.74
C GLY A 311 -5.53 -18.66 5.82
N LEU A 312 -5.45 -17.83 6.85
CA LEU A 312 -4.30 -16.93 7.04
C LEU A 312 -3.05 -17.71 7.47
N THR A 313 -1.96 -17.54 6.72
CA THR A 313 -0.66 -18.10 7.11
C THR A 313 -0.18 -17.52 8.44
N LYS A 314 0.69 -18.24 9.16
CA LYS A 314 1.30 -17.75 10.41
C LYS A 314 1.99 -16.38 10.22
N ARG A 315 2.61 -16.17 9.06
CA ARG A 315 3.28 -14.91 8.72
C ARG A 315 2.28 -13.79 8.50
N GLU A 316 1.22 -14.01 7.72
CA GLU A 316 0.16 -13.00 7.52
C GLU A 316 -0.47 -12.61 8.84
N ARG A 317 -0.81 -13.59 9.71
CA ARG A 317 -1.31 -13.31 11.07
C ARG A 317 -0.36 -12.42 11.85
N THR A 318 0.93 -12.76 11.87
CA THR A 318 1.95 -11.98 12.59
C THR A 318 2.06 -10.55 12.07
N LEU A 319 1.97 -10.37 10.75
CA LEU A 319 2.03 -9.05 10.12
C LEU A 319 0.76 -8.23 10.36
N LEU A 320 -0.41 -8.85 10.24
CA LEU A 320 -1.70 -8.20 10.48
C LEU A 320 -1.86 -7.80 11.96
N ILE A 321 -1.38 -8.59 12.92
CA ILE A 321 -1.47 -8.26 14.35
C ILE A 321 -0.74 -6.95 14.68
N LYS A 322 0.33 -6.60 13.95
CA LYS A 322 1.10 -5.38 14.21
C LYS A 322 0.32 -4.10 13.92
N ARG A 323 -0.68 -4.15 13.02
CA ARG A 323 -1.52 -3.02 12.60
C ARG A 323 -0.76 -1.80 12.08
N ASP A 324 0.51 -1.97 11.68
CA ASP A 324 1.27 -0.93 10.97
C ASP A 324 1.05 -1.06 9.46
N SER A 325 1.03 0.08 8.77
CA SER A 325 0.71 0.14 7.34
C SER A 325 1.69 -0.67 6.49
N GLY A 326 2.98 -0.71 6.86
CA GLY A 326 4.00 -1.47 6.16
C GLY A 326 3.76 -2.98 6.25
N SER A 327 3.52 -3.50 7.45
CA SER A 327 3.25 -4.93 7.67
C SER A 327 1.95 -5.38 7.01
N ILE A 328 0.90 -4.57 7.08
CA ILE A 328 -0.37 -4.85 6.39
C ILE A 328 -0.15 -4.92 4.88
N GLN A 329 0.61 -3.99 4.31
CA GLN A 329 0.96 -4.00 2.88
C GLN A 329 1.79 -5.23 2.50
N ILE A 330 2.75 -5.64 3.34
CA ILE A 330 3.54 -6.86 3.10
C ILE A 330 2.66 -8.10 3.14
N ALA A 331 1.73 -8.18 4.10
CA ALA A 331 0.78 -9.29 4.21
C ALA A 331 -0.15 -9.34 2.99
N ALA A 332 -0.79 -8.22 2.65
CA ALA A 332 -1.70 -8.11 1.51
C ALA A 332 -1.00 -8.42 0.18
N LYS A 333 0.20 -7.88 -0.04
CA LYS A 333 0.97 -8.20 -1.24
C LYS A 333 1.47 -9.65 -1.26
N GLY A 334 1.59 -10.33 -0.12
CA GLY A 334 2.25 -11.64 -0.05
C GLY A 334 3.76 -11.55 -0.34
N VAL A 335 4.35 -10.35 -0.21
CA VAL A 335 5.76 -10.11 -0.53
C VAL A 335 6.64 -10.97 0.36
N GLY A 336 7.49 -11.76 -0.26
CA GLY A 336 8.48 -12.56 0.43
C GLY A 336 8.00 -13.94 0.87
N ILE A 337 6.80 -14.36 0.49
CA ILE A 337 6.39 -15.77 0.63
C ILE A 337 6.98 -16.51 -0.56
N ALA A 338 8.10 -17.18 -0.34
CA ALA A 338 8.64 -18.07 -1.35
C ALA A 338 7.89 -19.39 -1.32
N LYS A 339 7.61 -19.98 -2.50
CA LYS A 339 7.00 -21.31 -2.56
C LYS A 339 7.92 -22.35 -1.97
N ALA A 340 7.38 -23.33 -1.26
CA ALA A 340 8.17 -24.36 -0.59
C ALA A 340 8.97 -25.18 -1.61
N GLU A 341 8.38 -25.45 -2.78
CA GLU A 341 8.98 -26.18 -3.90
C GLU A 341 10.15 -25.39 -4.51
N ASN A 342 9.94 -24.09 -4.74
CA ASN A 342 10.98 -23.19 -5.25
C ASN A 342 12.12 -23.01 -4.23
N GLN A 343 11.80 -22.90 -2.93
CA GLN A 343 12.79 -22.86 -1.84
C GLN A 343 13.63 -24.14 -1.81
N ALA A 344 12.99 -25.31 -1.89
CA ALA A 344 13.68 -26.59 -1.90
C ALA A 344 14.60 -26.73 -3.12
N PHE A 345 14.11 -26.35 -4.31
CA PHE A 345 14.90 -26.33 -5.53
C PHE A 345 16.09 -25.38 -5.43
N LEU A 346 15.90 -24.13 -5.00
CA LEU A 346 16.97 -23.14 -4.88
C LEU A 346 18.02 -23.56 -3.84
N SER A 347 17.58 -24.11 -2.72
CA SER A 347 18.46 -24.67 -1.71
C SER A 347 19.31 -25.81 -2.29
N ALA A 348 18.69 -26.76 -2.99
CA ALA A 348 19.41 -27.84 -3.68
C ALA A 348 20.35 -27.30 -4.76
N LEU A 349 19.91 -26.34 -5.56
CA LEU A 349 20.69 -25.75 -6.65
C LEU A 349 21.96 -25.06 -6.14
N PHE A 350 21.86 -24.34 -5.02
CA PHE A 350 22.99 -23.62 -4.43
C PHE A 350 23.90 -24.48 -3.54
N THR A 351 23.53 -25.73 -3.27
CA THR A 351 24.29 -26.61 -2.36
C THR A 351 24.78 -27.89 -3.03
N GLN A 352 24.15 -28.32 -4.13
CA GLN A 352 24.46 -29.56 -4.84
C GLN A 352 25.13 -29.25 -6.18
N LYS A 353 26.46 -29.43 -6.24
CA LYS A 353 27.27 -29.29 -7.47
C LYS A 353 26.74 -30.11 -8.67
N PRO A 354 26.21 -31.35 -8.50
CA PRO A 354 25.65 -32.09 -9.62
C PRO A 354 24.46 -31.39 -10.27
N LEU A 355 23.54 -30.85 -9.47
CA LEU A 355 22.31 -30.23 -9.95
C LEU A 355 22.59 -28.96 -10.77
N ILE A 356 23.47 -28.07 -10.27
CA ILE A 356 23.87 -26.87 -11.02
C ILE A 356 24.63 -27.21 -12.31
N SER A 357 25.45 -28.26 -12.29
CA SER A 357 26.19 -28.72 -13.48
C SER A 357 25.26 -29.26 -14.56
N GLN A 358 24.20 -29.97 -14.17
CA GLN A 358 23.16 -30.47 -15.08
C GLN A 358 22.34 -29.32 -15.67
N LEU A 359 21.96 -28.33 -14.85
CA LEU A 359 21.25 -27.13 -15.33
C LEU A 359 22.10 -26.33 -16.34
N LEU A 360 23.39 -26.12 -16.05
CA LEU A 360 24.30 -25.46 -16.98
C LEU A 360 24.48 -26.26 -18.28
N ARG A 361 24.47 -27.60 -18.21
CA ARG A 361 24.50 -28.45 -19.40
C ARG A 361 23.26 -28.23 -20.25
N LEU A 362 22.07 -28.22 -19.65
CA LEU A 362 20.81 -27.93 -20.34
C LEU A 362 20.90 -26.61 -21.12
N PHE A 363 21.35 -25.54 -20.46
CA PHE A 363 21.52 -24.23 -21.10
C PHE A 363 22.54 -24.22 -22.26
N ARG A 364 23.55 -25.09 -22.23
CA ARG A 364 24.55 -25.21 -23.31
C ARG A 364 24.06 -26.06 -24.48
N THR A 365 23.16 -27.00 -24.25
CA THR A 365 22.70 -27.98 -25.25
C THR A 365 21.35 -27.64 -25.88
N THR A 366 20.61 -26.68 -25.31
CA THR A 366 19.26 -26.30 -25.76
C THR A 366 19.28 -24.91 -26.37
N ARG A 367 18.57 -24.70 -27.49
CA ARG A 367 18.43 -23.38 -28.11
C ARG A 367 17.64 -22.43 -27.21
N LEU A 368 17.96 -21.14 -27.26
CA LEU A 368 17.33 -20.11 -26.41
C LEU A 368 15.80 -20.10 -26.48
N GLU A 369 15.23 -20.32 -27.67
CA GLU A 369 13.79 -20.38 -27.93
C GLU A 369 13.09 -21.58 -27.29
N ASP A 370 13.82 -22.68 -27.06
CA ASP A 370 13.28 -23.94 -26.54
C ASP A 370 13.42 -24.04 -24.99
N ILE A 371 14.23 -23.18 -24.38
CA ILE A 371 14.49 -23.14 -22.93
C ILE A 371 13.20 -23.00 -22.09
N PRO A 372 12.24 -22.11 -22.42
CA PRO A 372 11.03 -21.95 -21.61
C PRO A 372 10.20 -23.23 -21.49
N GLN A 373 10.26 -24.11 -22.49
CA GLN A 373 9.58 -25.41 -22.48
C GLN A 373 10.43 -26.50 -21.82
N ALA A 374 11.75 -26.50 -22.04
CA ALA A 374 12.64 -27.52 -21.51
C ALA A 374 12.88 -27.43 -19.99
N LEU A 375 12.81 -26.22 -19.40
CA LEU A 375 13.10 -26.00 -17.99
C LEU A 375 12.09 -26.68 -17.03
N PRO A 376 10.75 -26.50 -17.19
CA PRO A 376 9.75 -27.18 -16.37
C PRO A 376 9.93 -28.71 -16.36
N ASP A 377 10.06 -29.30 -17.55
CA ASP A 377 10.23 -30.75 -17.72
C ASP A 377 11.50 -31.26 -17.05
N TRP A 378 12.61 -30.54 -17.22
CA TRP A 378 13.88 -30.90 -16.61
C TRP A 378 13.80 -30.84 -15.08
N SER A 379 13.26 -29.76 -14.50
CA SER A 379 13.15 -29.65 -13.04
C SER A 379 12.25 -30.72 -12.45
N ALA A 380 11.14 -31.04 -13.11
CA ALA A 380 10.22 -32.09 -12.65
C ALA A 380 10.93 -33.46 -12.63
N ARG A 381 11.75 -33.79 -13.64
CA ARG A 381 12.56 -35.03 -13.65
C ARG A 381 13.63 -35.07 -12.55
N GLN A 382 14.10 -33.92 -12.08
CA GLN A 382 14.99 -33.82 -10.92
C GLN A 382 14.24 -33.89 -9.57
N GLY A 383 12.92 -34.07 -9.58
CA GLY A 383 12.07 -34.13 -8.39
C GLY A 383 11.64 -32.75 -7.87
N PHE A 384 11.78 -31.69 -8.67
CA PHE A 384 11.42 -30.33 -8.29
C PHE A 384 10.33 -29.76 -9.21
N PRO A 385 9.05 -29.73 -8.80
CA PRO A 385 7.99 -29.08 -9.56
C PRO A 385 8.05 -27.55 -9.40
N VAL A 386 9.06 -26.92 -10.02
CA VAL A 386 9.35 -25.49 -9.88
C VAL A 386 8.32 -24.63 -10.61
N GLU A 387 7.81 -23.60 -9.95
CA GLU A 387 7.05 -22.54 -10.61
C GLU A 387 8.02 -21.49 -11.17
N TRP A 388 8.46 -21.70 -12.41
CA TRP A 388 9.48 -20.89 -13.07
C TRP A 388 9.13 -19.41 -13.21
N ALA A 389 7.83 -19.08 -13.30
CA ALA A 389 7.36 -17.70 -13.33
C ALA A 389 7.71 -16.91 -12.04
N LYS A 390 7.73 -17.59 -10.88
CA LYS A 390 8.06 -16.97 -9.57
C LYS A 390 9.50 -17.20 -9.14
N LEU A 391 10.26 -18.01 -9.88
CA LEU A 391 11.62 -18.38 -9.48
C LEU A 391 12.53 -17.16 -9.35
N ARG A 392 12.35 -16.10 -10.16
CA ARG A 392 13.17 -14.88 -10.06
C ARG A 392 12.99 -14.17 -8.73
N SER A 393 11.75 -13.90 -8.32
CA SER A 393 11.49 -13.28 -7.02
C SER A 393 11.95 -14.17 -5.87
N ASP A 394 11.80 -15.49 -6.03
CA ASP A 394 12.25 -16.45 -5.03
C ASP A 394 13.79 -16.52 -4.94
N ILE A 395 14.52 -16.37 -6.05
CA ILE A 395 15.99 -16.22 -6.04
C ILE A 395 16.37 -15.01 -5.22
N ASP A 396 15.77 -13.85 -5.50
CA ASP A 396 16.10 -12.60 -4.81
C ASP A 396 15.77 -12.71 -3.31
N LEU A 397 14.63 -13.31 -2.95
CA LEU A 397 14.27 -13.57 -1.54
C LEU A 397 15.21 -14.55 -0.86
N THR A 398 15.56 -15.63 -1.55
CA THR A 398 16.40 -16.72 -1.04
C THR A 398 17.83 -16.24 -0.81
N THR A 399 18.38 -15.48 -1.76
CA THR A 399 19.74 -14.88 -1.67
C THR A 399 19.80 -13.72 -0.70
N ARG A 400 18.71 -12.97 -0.51
CA ARG A 400 18.57 -12.00 0.58
C ARG A 400 18.59 -12.69 1.93
N ASN A 401 17.80 -13.74 2.14
CA ASN A 401 17.57 -14.26 3.49
C ASN A 401 18.58 -15.33 3.95
N ASN A 402 19.29 -15.98 3.04
CA ASN A 402 20.15 -17.13 3.35
C ASN A 402 21.62 -16.91 2.96
N LEU A 403 22.52 -17.60 3.66
CA LEU A 403 23.93 -17.72 3.29
C LEU A 403 24.20 -19.11 2.71
N PHE A 404 24.13 -19.21 1.39
CA PHE A 404 24.59 -20.41 0.69
C PHE A 404 26.13 -20.44 0.64
N PRO A 405 26.75 -21.60 0.30
CA PRO A 405 28.21 -21.76 0.22
C PRO A 405 28.98 -20.78 -0.70
N TRP A 406 28.28 -19.86 -1.36
CA TRP A 406 28.89 -18.78 -2.13
C TRP A 406 29.64 -17.79 -1.22
N THR A 407 30.81 -17.36 -1.71
CA THR A 407 31.68 -16.38 -1.05
C THR A 407 31.34 -14.99 -1.58
N GLY A 408 30.80 -14.12 -0.74
CA GLY A 408 30.57 -12.71 -1.10
C GLY A 408 31.70 -11.84 -0.57
N ALA A 409 32.35 -11.09 -1.45
CA ALA A 409 33.27 -10.02 -1.08
C ALA A 409 32.56 -8.68 -1.29
N TYR A 410 32.61 -7.78 -0.31
CA TYR A 410 31.91 -6.50 -0.37
C TYR A 410 32.86 -5.37 -0.05
N GLN A 411 32.73 -4.27 -0.78
CA GLN A 411 33.52 -3.08 -0.55
C GLN A 411 32.58 -1.90 -0.28
N THR A 412 32.91 -1.15 0.77
CA THR A 412 32.25 0.08 1.17
C THR A 412 32.90 1.29 0.49
N GLU A 413 32.19 2.42 0.41
CA GLU A 413 32.70 3.65 -0.20
C GLU A 413 33.93 4.23 0.55
N ASP A 414 33.98 4.05 1.87
CA ASP A 414 35.13 4.40 2.73
C ASP A 414 36.27 3.38 2.67
N GLY A 415 36.16 2.35 1.81
CA GLY A 415 37.25 1.43 1.49
C GLY A 415 37.35 0.17 2.35
N ARG A 416 36.46 -0.02 3.33
CA ARG A 416 36.41 -1.27 4.13
C ARG A 416 36.04 -2.46 3.24
N LEU A 417 36.72 -3.58 3.44
CA LEU A 417 36.50 -4.85 2.76
C LEU A 417 35.82 -5.85 3.70
N LEU A 418 34.70 -6.43 3.29
CA LEU A 418 34.00 -7.49 4.02
C LEU A 418 34.00 -8.78 3.20
N LEU A 419 34.34 -9.90 3.83
CA LEU A 419 34.24 -11.23 3.22
C LEU A 419 33.29 -12.09 4.03
N LEU A 420 32.23 -12.59 3.39
CA LEU A 420 31.22 -13.42 4.02
C LEU A 420 31.12 -14.76 3.29
N THR A 421 31.39 -15.85 4.01
CA THR A 421 31.21 -17.21 3.51
C THR A 421 30.00 -17.85 4.18
N GLY A 422 29.11 -18.46 3.39
CA GLY A 422 28.02 -19.26 3.92
C GLY A 422 28.35 -20.75 4.05
N ASP A 423 27.48 -21.45 4.75
CA ASP A 423 27.32 -22.90 4.69
C ASP A 423 25.82 -23.13 4.83
N ALA A 424 25.26 -24.02 4.01
CA ALA A 424 23.83 -24.32 3.91
C ALA A 424 23.14 -24.59 5.26
N GLY A 425 23.92 -24.94 6.29
CA GLY A 425 23.47 -25.23 7.65
C GLY A 425 23.67 -24.15 8.72
N LYS A 426 23.93 -22.88 8.39
CA LYS A 426 24.12 -21.74 9.35
C LYS A 426 25.30 -21.86 10.34
N THR A 427 25.89 -23.03 10.55
CA THR A 427 26.86 -23.30 11.64
C THR A 427 28.33 -23.07 11.29
N LYS A 428 28.68 -22.93 10.00
CA LYS A 428 30.07 -22.74 9.54
C LYS A 428 30.31 -21.45 8.76
N ALA A 429 29.38 -20.49 8.83
CA ALA A 429 29.59 -19.20 8.19
C ALA A 429 30.83 -18.52 8.78
N LYS A 430 31.56 -17.75 7.96
CA LYS A 430 32.73 -16.97 8.39
C LYS A 430 32.58 -15.56 7.88
N LEU A 431 32.93 -14.60 8.74
CA LEU A 431 32.96 -13.18 8.42
C LEU A 431 34.39 -12.66 8.63
N PHE A 432 34.87 -11.90 7.66
CA PHE A 432 36.10 -11.14 7.78
C PHE A 432 35.81 -9.67 7.49
N VAL A 433 36.40 -8.77 8.26
CA VAL A 433 36.35 -7.31 8.06
C VAL A 433 37.78 -6.82 7.98
N ASN A 434 38.15 -6.18 6.88
CA ASN A 434 39.53 -5.72 6.57
C ASN A 434 40.58 -6.82 6.75
N GLY A 435 40.24 -8.07 6.41
CA GLY A 435 41.13 -9.23 6.54
C GLY A 435 41.16 -9.87 7.94
N HIS A 436 40.58 -9.23 8.95
CA HIS A 436 40.46 -9.80 10.30
C HIS A 436 39.22 -10.69 10.40
N ARG A 437 39.42 -11.93 10.87
CA ARG A 437 38.32 -12.90 11.05
C ARG A 437 37.56 -12.60 12.34
N LEU A 438 36.25 -12.40 12.23
CA LEU A 438 35.36 -12.30 13.38
C LEU A 438 34.90 -13.71 13.79
N LEU A 439 35.04 -14.02 15.08
CA LEU A 439 34.66 -15.29 15.67
C LEU A 439 33.20 -15.29 16.13
N ASN A 440 32.70 -14.14 16.60
CA ASN A 440 31.37 -13.99 17.17
C ASN A 440 30.49 -13.05 16.33
N PHE A 441 29.80 -13.62 15.35
CA PHE A 441 28.78 -12.92 14.59
C PHE A 441 27.51 -13.77 14.46
N THR A 442 26.39 -13.12 14.16
CA THR A 442 25.11 -13.76 13.90
C THR A 442 24.62 -13.38 12.51
N TYR A 443 24.04 -14.36 11.82
CA TYR A 443 23.31 -14.12 10.57
C TYR A 443 21.92 -14.74 10.65
N ARG A 444 20.86 -13.94 10.59
CA ARG A 444 19.47 -14.41 10.64
C ARG A 444 18.61 -13.66 9.63
N HIS A 445 18.08 -14.39 8.63
CA HIS A 445 17.15 -13.85 7.63
C HIS A 445 17.64 -12.55 6.96
N GLY A 446 18.92 -12.51 6.61
CA GLY A 446 19.56 -11.36 5.98
C GLY A 446 20.19 -10.35 6.94
N ASP A 447 19.88 -10.42 8.25
CA ASP A 447 20.49 -9.56 9.25
C ASP A 447 21.83 -10.17 9.70
N LEU A 448 22.93 -9.47 9.42
CA LEU A 448 24.29 -9.76 9.85
C LEU A 448 24.67 -8.83 11.01
N GLN A 449 25.03 -9.39 12.16
CA GLN A 449 25.38 -8.61 13.34
C GLN A 449 26.61 -9.17 14.05
N TRP A 450 27.47 -8.30 14.55
CA TRP A 450 28.58 -8.67 15.43
C TRP A 450 28.86 -7.55 16.43
N LYS A 451 29.58 -7.90 17.49
CA LYS A 451 30.13 -6.95 18.45
C LYS A 451 31.65 -6.91 18.32
N ALA A 452 32.25 -5.80 18.73
CA ALA A 452 33.70 -5.69 18.81
C ALA A 452 34.29 -6.79 19.72
N GLU A 453 35.38 -7.43 19.27
CA GLU A 453 36.10 -8.47 20.03
C GLU A 453 37.28 -7.89 20.83
N THR A 454 37.69 -6.66 20.51
CA THR A 454 38.76 -5.91 21.15
C THR A 454 38.30 -4.49 21.48
N PRO A 455 38.89 -3.80 22.47
CA PRO A 455 38.54 -2.41 22.81
C PRO A 455 38.72 -1.42 21.64
N ASP A 456 39.67 -1.67 20.74
CA ASP A 456 39.86 -0.88 19.50
C ASP A 456 39.05 -1.43 18.30
N GLY A 457 38.12 -2.36 18.56
CA GLY A 457 37.33 -3.06 17.53
C GLY A 457 36.08 -2.29 17.11
N GLU A 458 35.35 -2.86 16.15
CA GLU A 458 34.12 -2.27 15.62
C GLU A 458 32.91 -3.20 15.84
N ASN A 459 31.79 -2.60 16.21
CA ASN A 459 30.47 -3.22 16.17
C ASN A 459 29.86 -3.10 14.77
N GLY A 460 28.98 -4.01 14.40
CA GLY A 460 28.34 -3.96 13.09
C GLY A 460 26.93 -4.52 13.05
N TYR A 461 26.09 -3.83 12.29
CA TYR A 461 24.76 -4.27 11.89
C TYR A 461 24.62 -4.01 10.39
N LEU A 462 24.55 -5.07 9.59
CA LEU A 462 24.38 -4.99 8.15
C LEU A 462 23.23 -5.89 7.73
N LYS A 463 22.50 -5.47 6.70
CA LYS A 463 21.43 -6.25 6.10
C LYS A 463 21.73 -6.53 4.65
N THR A 464 21.55 -7.78 4.23
CA THR A 464 21.57 -8.13 2.81
C THR A 464 20.40 -7.49 2.08
N ASP A 465 20.72 -6.87 0.96
CA ASP A 465 19.75 -6.28 0.06
C ASP A 465 20.11 -6.61 -1.38
N ILE A 466 19.14 -6.48 -2.27
CA ILE A 466 19.30 -6.72 -3.71
C ILE A 466 18.81 -5.48 -4.42
N ASP A 467 19.70 -4.89 -5.22
CA ASP A 467 19.37 -3.68 -5.99
C ASP A 467 18.45 -3.98 -7.18
N ILE A 468 17.97 -2.94 -7.85
CA ILE A 468 17.08 -3.04 -9.02
C ILE A 468 17.69 -3.83 -10.20
N LYS A 469 19.01 -4.03 -10.22
CA LYS A 469 19.72 -4.83 -11.23
C LYS A 469 19.91 -6.28 -10.80
N GLY A 470 19.46 -6.65 -9.61
CA GLY A 470 19.63 -7.98 -9.04
C GLY A 470 20.99 -8.21 -8.38
N ARG A 471 21.76 -7.15 -8.10
CA ARG A 471 23.07 -7.28 -7.46
C ARG A 471 22.91 -7.24 -5.95
N ARG A 472 23.63 -8.12 -5.25
CA ARG A 472 23.62 -8.15 -3.79
C ARG A 472 24.44 -6.98 -3.24
N ARG A 473 24.02 -6.46 -2.10
CA ARG A 473 24.74 -5.45 -1.32
C ARG A 473 24.46 -5.65 0.17
N LEU A 474 25.31 -5.10 1.03
CA LEU A 474 25.08 -5.01 2.46
C LEU A 474 24.78 -3.55 2.82
N VAL A 475 23.70 -3.31 3.54
CA VAL A 475 23.26 -1.96 3.93
C VAL A 475 23.11 -1.91 5.45
N GLY A 476 23.71 -0.92 6.10
CA GLY A 476 23.64 -0.82 7.55
C GLY A 476 24.62 0.18 8.14
N SER A 477 25.31 -0.23 9.20
CA SER A 477 26.28 0.58 9.94
C SER A 477 27.38 -0.29 10.55
N ILE A 478 28.59 0.26 10.59
CA ILE A 478 29.74 -0.23 11.35
C ILE A 478 30.24 0.95 12.18
N TRP A 479 30.50 0.74 13.47
CA TRP A 479 30.89 1.81 14.39
C TRP A 479 31.89 1.33 15.44
N PRO A 480 32.75 2.21 15.98
CA PRO A 480 33.74 1.84 17.01
C PRO A 480 33.11 1.26 18.28
N ASP A 481 33.86 0.48 19.04
CA ASP A 481 33.44 0.05 20.36
C ASP A 481 33.35 1.22 21.35
N GLY A 482 32.32 1.20 22.21
CA GLY A 482 32.02 2.32 23.12
C GLY A 482 31.09 3.40 22.56
N ASP A 483 30.92 3.49 21.23
CA ASP A 483 29.99 4.42 20.60
C ASP A 483 28.55 3.89 20.58
N ALA A 484 27.57 4.81 20.62
CA ALA A 484 26.16 4.46 20.45
C ALA A 484 25.86 4.02 19.01
N ALA A 485 25.01 3.00 18.86
CA ALA A 485 24.58 2.52 17.55
C ALA A 485 23.96 3.67 16.72
N PRO A 486 24.42 3.88 15.47
CA PRO A 486 23.89 4.95 14.62
C PRO A 486 22.39 4.82 14.36
N THR A 487 21.67 5.94 14.46
CA THR A 487 20.22 6.00 14.18
C THR A 487 19.91 6.02 12.68
N LYS A 488 20.91 6.28 11.83
CA LYS A 488 20.80 6.27 10.36
C LYS A 488 21.77 5.23 9.78
N HIS A 489 21.21 4.27 9.06
CA HIS A 489 21.97 3.28 8.31
C HIS A 489 22.37 3.86 6.94
N GLY A 490 23.56 4.44 6.86
CA GLY A 490 24.09 5.07 5.63
C GLY A 490 25.19 4.27 4.92
N LEU A 491 25.73 3.23 5.55
CA LEU A 491 26.82 2.45 4.97
C LEU A 491 26.27 1.46 3.96
N VAL A 492 26.79 1.51 2.73
CA VAL A 492 26.48 0.54 1.67
C VAL A 492 27.78 -0.14 1.25
N ALA A 493 27.84 -1.46 1.42
CA ALA A 493 28.90 -2.29 0.88
C ALA A 493 28.39 -3.00 -0.38
N LEU A 494 28.97 -2.68 -1.53
CA LEU A 494 28.61 -3.29 -2.81
C LEU A 494 29.32 -4.63 -2.94
N GLU A 495 28.61 -5.66 -3.39
CA GLU A 495 29.26 -6.94 -3.72
C GLU A 495 30.24 -6.70 -4.87
N GLY A 496 31.52 -6.98 -4.60
CA GLY A 496 32.52 -7.12 -5.63
C GLY A 496 32.28 -8.44 -6.35
N GLU A 497 32.49 -8.45 -7.66
CA GLU A 497 32.60 -9.67 -8.44
C GLU A 497 34.09 -10.05 -8.48
N PRO A 498 34.64 -10.81 -7.51
CA PRO A 498 35.98 -11.35 -7.65
C PRO A 498 35.95 -12.20 -8.93
N GLY A 499 36.64 -11.69 -9.95
CA GLY A 499 36.47 -11.99 -11.35
C GLY A 499 35.96 -13.39 -11.70
N ARG A 500 35.08 -13.44 -12.70
CA ARG A 500 35.02 -14.57 -13.64
C ARG A 500 36.38 -14.88 -14.30
N GLN A 501 37.39 -14.04 -14.10
CA GLN A 501 38.78 -14.29 -14.48
C GLN A 501 39.50 -15.09 -13.40
N HIS A 502 40.10 -16.19 -13.85
CA HIS A 502 40.90 -17.07 -13.01
C HIS A 502 42.11 -16.30 -12.45
N VAL A 503 42.44 -16.45 -11.16
CA VAL A 503 43.52 -15.68 -10.49
C VAL A 503 44.88 -15.80 -11.19
N SER A 504 45.10 -16.84 -12.01
CA SER A 504 46.27 -16.95 -12.88
C SER A 504 46.40 -15.83 -13.94
N GLU A 505 45.31 -15.16 -14.29
CA GLU A 505 45.30 -14.02 -15.23
C GLU A 505 45.80 -12.72 -14.57
N ALA A 506 45.86 -12.68 -13.24
CA ALA A 506 46.44 -11.58 -12.47
C ALA A 506 47.93 -11.79 -12.15
N VAL A 507 48.57 -12.82 -12.73
CA VAL A 507 50.00 -13.07 -12.56
C VAL A 507 50.79 -11.98 -13.28
N GLY A 508 51.59 -11.25 -12.53
CA GLY A 508 52.31 -10.09 -13.03
C GLY A 508 52.93 -9.25 -11.92
N ARG A 509 53.73 -8.27 -12.33
CA ARG A 509 54.36 -7.29 -11.44
C ARG A 509 53.71 -5.94 -11.65
N TYR A 510 53.08 -5.42 -10.60
CA TYR A 510 52.36 -4.16 -10.61
C TYR A 510 53.15 -3.13 -9.81
N VAL A 511 53.33 -1.94 -10.37
CA VAL A 511 54.10 -0.87 -9.73
C VAL A 511 53.17 0.33 -9.54
N LYS A 512 53.01 0.77 -8.29
CA LYS A 512 52.29 2.00 -7.96
C LYS A 512 53.31 3.08 -7.61
N SER A 513 53.24 4.22 -8.29
CA SER A 513 54.10 5.36 -7.96
C SER A 513 53.52 6.09 -6.74
N GLY A 514 54.18 5.97 -5.59
CA GLY A 514 53.82 6.66 -4.34
C GLY A 514 54.77 7.83 -4.06
N SER A 515 54.35 8.75 -3.17
CA SER A 515 55.14 9.91 -2.74
C SER A 515 56.42 9.56 -1.98
N THR A 516 56.56 8.32 -1.52
CA THR A 516 57.71 7.78 -0.78
C THR A 516 58.56 6.80 -1.59
N GLY A 517 58.22 6.56 -2.87
CA GLY A 517 58.87 5.60 -3.75
C GLY A 517 57.87 4.67 -4.46
N PRO A 518 58.33 3.86 -5.44
CA PRO A 518 57.47 2.89 -6.13
C PRO A 518 57.22 1.66 -5.24
N GLU A 519 55.97 1.43 -4.85
CA GLU A 519 55.55 0.19 -4.20
C GLU A 519 55.26 -0.86 -5.28
N THR A 520 55.84 -2.05 -5.14
CA THR A 520 55.71 -3.12 -6.13
C THR A 520 54.91 -4.29 -5.56
N LEU A 521 53.79 -4.63 -6.18
CA LEU A 521 53.02 -5.84 -5.89
C LEU A 521 53.36 -6.92 -6.93
N ALA A 522 53.93 -8.03 -6.51
CA ALA A 522 54.19 -9.20 -7.34
C ALA A 522 53.16 -10.30 -7.05
N ILE A 523 52.48 -10.79 -8.08
CA ILE A 523 51.57 -11.93 -8.00
C ILE A 523 52.14 -13.02 -8.90
N GLU A 524 52.56 -14.14 -8.31
CA GLU A 524 53.32 -15.19 -9.01
C GLU A 524 52.76 -16.59 -8.72
N VAL A 525 53.00 -17.53 -9.62
CA VAL A 525 52.73 -18.95 -9.38
C VAL A 525 53.97 -19.59 -8.78
N ALA A 526 53.88 -19.97 -7.52
CA ALA A 526 54.94 -20.62 -6.77
C ALA A 526 54.66 -22.12 -6.58
N GLU A 527 55.70 -22.92 -6.42
CA GLU A 527 55.57 -24.31 -6.03
C GLU A 527 56.49 -24.59 -4.84
N THR A 528 55.94 -25.21 -3.80
CA THR A 528 56.71 -25.59 -2.61
C THR A 528 56.35 -27.00 -2.19
N THR A 529 57.30 -27.71 -1.60
CA THR A 529 57.11 -29.06 -1.08
C THR A 529 56.02 -29.16 -0.01
N GLN A 530 55.71 -28.06 0.71
CA GLN A 530 54.64 -28.03 1.72
C GLN A 530 53.24 -27.69 1.19
N ARG A 531 53.12 -26.89 0.13
CA ARG A 531 51.81 -26.38 -0.36
C ARG A 531 51.49 -26.76 -1.80
N GLY A 532 52.37 -27.49 -2.48
CA GLY A 532 52.27 -27.72 -3.92
C GLY A 532 52.30 -26.40 -4.69
N ARG A 533 51.72 -26.40 -5.91
CA ARG A 533 51.60 -25.22 -6.77
C ARG A 533 50.49 -24.29 -6.26
N HIS A 534 50.83 -23.04 -5.93
CA HIS A 534 49.95 -22.04 -5.32
C HIS A 534 50.28 -20.63 -5.82
N ILE A 535 49.36 -19.68 -5.63
CA ILE A 535 49.61 -18.26 -5.91
C ILE A 535 50.32 -17.62 -4.71
N ARG A 536 51.40 -16.89 -4.96
CA ARG A 536 52.15 -16.10 -3.99
C ARG A 536 51.96 -14.63 -4.31
N VAL A 537 51.60 -13.84 -3.31
CA VAL A 537 51.43 -12.38 -3.41
C VAL A 537 52.44 -11.74 -2.48
N GLU A 538 53.30 -10.87 -3.02
CA GLU A 538 54.38 -10.22 -2.29
C GLU A 538 54.35 -8.72 -2.56
N LEU A 539 54.27 -7.91 -1.51
CA LEU A 539 54.37 -6.46 -1.58
C LEU A 539 55.81 -6.08 -1.21
N ARG A 540 56.50 -5.39 -2.11
CA ARG A 540 57.91 -4.99 -2.00
C ARG A 540 58.10 -3.48 -2.08
#